data_AF-A0A3S8ZYV6-F1
#
_entry.id   AF-A0A3S8ZYV6-F1
#
_cell.length_a   1.000
_cell.length_b   1.000
_cell.length_c   1.000
_cell.angle_alpha   90.00
_cell.angle_beta   90.00
_cell.angle_gamma   90.00
#
_symmetry.space_group_name_H-M   'P 1'
#
loop_
_entity.id
_entity.type
_entity.pdbx_description
1 polymer ?
#
loop_
_entity_poly.entity_id
_entity_poly.type
_entity_poly.pdbx_seq_one_letter_code
_entity_poly.pdbx_strand_id
1 'polypeptide(L)'
;MLGKLFKSKKATLEIVSPLTGKAVQLTEVPDEAFAGKHMGDGVAIEPTVGKLIAPFDGTIAHVIHTNHAVIIEHESGVQLLAHIGINTVAMQGEGFTGHVQTGDTVKAGQTLIEFDIDKIKAAGYPVITPVIIANGETVAEMETMFGDVKAGDTTVIRAVLA
;
A
#
# COMPACT_ATOMS: atom_id res chain seq x y z
N MET A 1 33.05 33.02 12.01
CA MET A 1 32.79 31.73 11.33
C MET A 1 32.88 30.63 12.35
N LEU A 2 31.77 30.09 12.85
CA LEU A 2 31.68 28.76 13.47
C LEU A 2 30.24 28.55 13.91
N GLY A 3 29.54 27.66 13.21
CA GLY A 3 28.20 27.21 13.56
C GLY A 3 27.94 25.96 12.75
N LYS A 4 28.52 24.85 13.22
CA LYS A 4 28.33 23.53 12.62
C LYS A 4 26.83 23.30 12.45
N LEU A 5 26.46 23.12 11.20
CA LEU A 5 25.13 22.76 10.74
C LEU A 5 24.73 21.43 11.40
N PHE A 6 23.92 21.48 12.44
CA PHE A 6 23.25 20.30 12.96
C PHE A 6 22.19 19.91 11.93
N LYS A 7 22.56 19.06 10.96
CA LYS A 7 21.57 18.30 10.18
C LYS A 7 20.92 17.32 11.16
N SER A 8 19.75 17.70 11.67
CA SER A 8 18.85 16.74 12.31
C SER A 8 18.65 15.57 11.34
N LYS A 9 18.94 14.34 11.79
CA LYS A 9 18.67 13.14 10.99
C LYS A 9 17.16 12.97 10.99
N LYS A 10 16.49 13.35 9.89
CA LYS A 10 15.05 13.16 9.74
C LYS A 10 14.72 11.67 9.90
N ALA A 11 13.60 11.39 10.56
CA ALA A 11 13.13 10.01 10.74
C ALA A 11 12.77 9.41 9.38
N THR A 12 13.01 8.11 9.22
CA THR A 12 12.73 7.37 7.99
C THR A 12 11.82 6.19 8.32
N LEU A 13 10.76 6.03 7.55
CA LEU A 13 9.87 4.89 7.58
C LEU A 13 10.17 3.99 6.37
N GLU A 14 10.49 2.72 6.64
CA GLU A 14 10.60 1.70 5.61
C GLU A 14 9.31 0.90 5.55
N ILE A 15 8.74 0.78 4.35
CA ILE A 15 7.48 0.08 4.11
C ILE A 15 7.82 -1.12 3.23
N VAL A 16 7.67 -2.31 3.82
CA VAL A 16 7.77 -3.58 3.08
C VAL A 16 6.55 -3.81 2.22
N SER A 17 6.69 -4.60 1.16
CA SER A 17 5.58 -4.94 0.29
C SER A 17 4.49 -5.63 1.10
N PRO A 18 3.22 -5.19 1.01
CA PRO A 18 2.10 -5.89 1.64
C PRO A 18 1.64 -7.11 0.82
N LEU A 19 2.26 -7.36 -0.35
CA LEU A 19 1.90 -8.38 -1.33
C LEU A 19 3.13 -9.13 -1.84
N THR A 20 2.95 -10.37 -2.30
CA THR A 20 3.99 -11.14 -3.00
C THR A 20 3.73 -11.07 -4.50
N GLY A 21 4.74 -10.76 -5.30
CA GLY A 21 4.61 -10.58 -6.75
C GLY A 21 5.70 -9.67 -7.31
N LYS A 22 5.31 -8.75 -8.20
CA LYS A 22 6.24 -7.81 -8.84
C LYS A 22 5.82 -6.37 -8.57
N ALA A 23 6.69 -5.60 -7.91
CA ALA A 23 6.54 -4.16 -7.78
C ALA A 23 6.90 -3.46 -9.09
N VAL A 24 6.03 -2.54 -9.53
CA VAL A 24 6.11 -1.78 -10.77
C VAL A 24 5.82 -0.30 -10.51
N GLN A 25 6.12 0.54 -11.50
CA GLN A 25 5.85 1.97 -11.39
C GLN A 25 4.35 2.23 -11.34
N LEU A 26 3.94 3.24 -10.58
CA LEU A 26 2.53 3.63 -10.53
C LEU A 26 1.99 4.08 -11.89
N THR A 27 2.86 4.56 -12.78
CA THR A 27 2.53 4.91 -14.19
C THR A 27 2.14 3.72 -15.06
N GLU A 28 2.39 2.48 -14.61
CA GLU A 28 1.96 1.26 -15.30
C GLU A 28 0.51 0.86 -14.92
N VAL A 29 -0.08 1.52 -13.93
CA VAL A 29 -1.46 1.28 -13.52
C VAL A 29 -2.42 1.84 -14.59
N PRO A 30 -3.39 1.05 -15.10
CA PRO A 30 -4.34 1.50 -16.11
C PRO A 30 -5.50 2.32 -15.50
N ASP A 31 -5.16 3.31 -14.67
CA ASP A 31 -6.10 4.22 -14.01
C ASP A 31 -5.40 5.55 -13.72
N GLU A 32 -5.95 6.65 -14.25
CA GLU A 32 -5.32 7.97 -14.17
C GLU A 32 -5.23 8.52 -12.74
N ALA A 33 -6.17 8.18 -11.86
CA ALA A 33 -6.15 8.66 -10.48
C ALA A 33 -4.92 8.13 -9.73
N PHE A 34 -4.50 6.90 -10.07
CA PHE A 34 -3.27 6.30 -9.57
C PHE A 34 -2.04 6.69 -10.40
N ALA A 35 -2.06 6.51 -11.72
CA ALA A 35 -0.92 6.77 -12.59
C ALA A 35 -0.46 8.24 -12.55
N GLY A 36 -1.40 9.17 -12.43
CA GLY A 36 -1.16 10.61 -12.25
C GLY A 36 -0.84 11.03 -10.82
N LYS A 37 -0.77 10.08 -9.86
CA LYS A 37 -0.50 10.30 -8.43
C LYS A 37 -1.52 11.20 -7.71
N HIS A 38 -2.72 11.34 -8.27
CA HIS A 38 -3.77 12.17 -7.69
C HIS A 38 -4.31 11.62 -6.36
N MET A 39 -4.22 10.30 -6.18
CA MET A 39 -4.62 9.60 -4.95
C MET A 39 -3.50 9.50 -3.90
N GLY A 40 -2.28 9.92 -4.24
CA GLY A 40 -1.07 9.69 -3.46
C GLY A 40 0.07 9.13 -4.32
N ASP A 41 1.23 8.95 -3.70
CA ASP A 41 2.44 8.46 -4.38
C ASP A 41 2.92 7.15 -3.75
N GLY A 42 3.58 6.30 -4.54
CA GLY A 42 4.08 5.01 -4.09
C GLY A 42 4.39 4.07 -5.24
N VAL A 43 4.02 2.80 -5.08
CA VAL A 43 4.24 1.73 -6.06
C VAL A 43 2.91 1.06 -6.41
N ALA A 44 2.93 0.24 -7.46
CA ALA A 44 1.90 -0.77 -7.67
C ALA A 44 2.53 -2.16 -7.62
N ILE A 45 1.77 -3.16 -7.20
CA ILE A 45 2.20 -4.55 -7.17
C ILE A 45 1.32 -5.38 -8.11
N GLU A 46 1.91 -6.16 -8.99
CA GLU A 46 1.25 -7.26 -9.72
C GLU A 46 1.32 -8.51 -8.83
N PRO A 47 0.25 -8.88 -8.10
CA PRO A 47 0.32 -9.94 -7.10
C PRO A 47 0.32 -11.31 -7.75
N THR A 48 1.06 -12.23 -7.12
CA THR A 48 1.08 -13.67 -7.46
C THR A 48 0.40 -14.53 -6.39
N VAL A 49 0.13 -13.93 -5.22
CA VAL A 49 -0.57 -14.56 -4.10
C VAL A 49 -1.73 -13.66 -3.67
N GLY A 50 -2.90 -14.25 -3.51
CA GLY A 50 -4.14 -13.59 -3.11
C GLY A 50 -4.23 -13.24 -1.63
N LYS A 51 -3.20 -12.59 -1.08
CA LYS A 51 -3.11 -12.26 0.34
C LYS A 51 -2.39 -10.93 0.58
N LEU A 52 -3.14 -9.95 1.08
CA LEU A 52 -2.67 -8.65 1.51
C LEU A 52 -2.40 -8.67 3.02
N ILE A 53 -1.20 -8.26 3.42
CA ILE A 53 -0.79 -8.20 4.83
C ILE A 53 -0.44 -6.77 5.25
N ALA A 54 -0.43 -6.52 6.57
CA ALA A 54 0.04 -5.26 7.12
C ALA A 54 1.55 -5.11 6.88
N PRO A 55 2.00 -4.00 6.26
CA PRO A 55 3.43 -3.78 6.01
C PRO A 55 4.18 -3.21 7.22
N PHE A 56 3.45 -2.75 8.24
CA PHE A 56 3.99 -2.25 9.50
C PHE A 56 2.96 -2.41 10.61
N ASP A 57 3.39 -2.20 11.85
CA ASP A 57 2.51 -2.04 13.00
C ASP A 57 1.69 -0.76 12.85
N GLY A 58 0.39 -0.81 13.10
CA GLY A 58 -0.46 0.36 12.91
C GLY A 58 -1.91 0.14 13.31
N THR A 59 -2.75 1.09 12.92
CA THR A 59 -4.20 1.04 13.10
C THR A 59 -4.89 1.04 11.75
N ILE A 60 -5.95 0.25 11.59
CA ILE A 60 -6.78 0.27 10.39
C ILE A 60 -7.63 1.55 10.40
N ALA A 61 -7.21 2.55 9.63
CA ALA A 61 -7.91 3.82 9.54
C ALA A 61 -9.24 3.68 8.80
N HIS A 62 -9.29 2.82 7.77
CA HIS A 62 -10.52 2.53 7.05
C HIS A 62 -10.43 1.20 6.28
N VAL A 63 -11.52 0.45 6.29
CA VAL A 63 -11.74 -0.68 5.35
C VAL A 63 -12.91 -0.32 4.44
N ILE A 64 -12.71 -0.39 3.13
CA ILE A 64 -13.80 -0.16 2.18
C ILE A 64 -14.81 -1.32 2.28
N HIS A 65 -16.11 -1.02 2.26
CA HIS A 65 -17.18 -1.99 2.52
C HIS A 65 -17.16 -3.26 1.66
N THR A 66 -16.58 -3.22 0.45
CA THR A 66 -16.39 -4.39 -0.42
C THR A 66 -15.08 -5.14 -0.18
N ASN A 67 -14.33 -4.82 0.87
CA ASN A 67 -13.07 -5.47 1.28
C ASN A 67 -11.97 -5.53 0.20
N HIS A 68 -12.02 -4.71 -0.85
CA HIS A 68 -10.96 -4.66 -1.87
C HIS A 68 -9.86 -3.65 -1.52
N ALA A 69 -10.07 -2.78 -0.54
CA ALA A 69 -9.09 -1.76 -0.18
C ALA A 69 -9.11 -1.43 1.32
N VAL A 70 -7.94 -1.08 1.83
CA VAL A 70 -7.70 -0.76 3.24
C VAL A 70 -6.71 0.38 3.36
N ILE A 71 -6.94 1.26 4.34
CA ILE A 71 -6.03 2.32 4.75
C ILE A 71 -5.46 1.96 6.12
N ILE A 72 -4.14 1.92 6.22
CA ILE A 72 -3.39 1.57 7.44
C ILE A 72 -2.62 2.81 7.88
N GLU A 73 -2.83 3.24 9.11
CA GLU A 73 -2.14 4.38 9.70
C GLU A 73 -1.00 3.90 10.59
N HIS A 74 0.23 4.34 10.26
CA HIS A 74 1.42 4.15 11.08
C HIS A 74 1.42 5.12 12.27
N GLU A 75 2.14 4.82 13.35
CA GLU A 75 2.24 5.72 14.52
C GLU A 75 2.80 7.12 14.20
N SER A 76 3.50 7.26 13.08
CA SER A 76 3.97 8.56 12.58
C SER A 76 2.90 9.40 11.89
N GLY A 77 1.68 8.89 11.76
CA GLY A 77 0.58 9.52 11.02
C GLY A 77 0.61 9.27 9.51
N VAL A 78 1.56 8.50 8.98
CA VAL A 78 1.56 8.10 7.56
C VAL A 78 0.39 7.15 7.31
N GLN A 79 -0.43 7.44 6.31
CA GLN A 79 -1.55 6.61 5.89
C GLN A 79 -1.23 5.92 4.57
N LEU A 80 -1.10 4.60 4.63
CA LEU A 80 -0.86 3.75 3.47
C LEU A 80 -2.20 3.17 2.97
N LEU A 81 -2.56 3.49 1.74
CA LEU A 81 -3.65 2.84 1.01
C LEU A 81 -3.09 1.63 0.25
N ALA A 82 -3.72 0.47 0.45
CA ALA A 82 -3.58 -0.68 -0.43
C ALA A 82 -4.93 -0.96 -1.12
N HIS A 83 -4.96 -0.85 -2.46
CA HIS A 83 -6.19 -0.96 -3.27
C HIS A 83 -6.09 -2.13 -4.24
N ILE A 84 -6.71 -3.27 -3.92
CA ILE A 84 -6.55 -4.52 -4.67
C ILE A 84 -7.27 -4.45 -6.01
N GLY A 85 -6.50 -4.45 -7.10
CA GLY A 85 -7.00 -4.35 -8.47
C GLY A 85 -7.57 -2.98 -8.83
N ILE A 86 -8.05 -2.83 -10.07
CA ILE A 86 -8.62 -1.59 -10.61
C ILE A 86 -10.11 -1.79 -10.93
N ASN A 87 -10.94 -0.83 -10.50
CA ASN A 87 -12.41 -0.90 -10.60
C ASN A 87 -13.06 -2.09 -9.87
N THR A 88 -12.34 -2.78 -8.99
CA THR A 88 -12.77 -3.98 -8.27
C THR A 88 -13.88 -3.73 -7.24
N VAL A 89 -14.15 -2.48 -6.88
CA VAL A 89 -15.36 -2.11 -6.13
C VAL A 89 -16.64 -2.62 -6.80
N ALA A 90 -16.65 -2.70 -8.14
CA ALA A 90 -17.77 -3.20 -8.93
C ALA A 90 -18.04 -4.70 -8.73
N MET A 91 -17.10 -5.44 -8.14
CA MET A 91 -17.29 -6.85 -7.75
C MET A 91 -18.10 -6.99 -6.46
N GLN A 92 -18.49 -5.90 -5.79
CA GLN A 92 -19.38 -5.90 -4.63
C GLN A 92 -18.93 -6.83 -3.48
N GLY A 93 -17.62 -7.03 -3.33
CA GLY A 93 -17.02 -7.91 -2.32
C GLY A 93 -16.88 -9.37 -2.74
N GLU A 94 -17.38 -9.75 -3.92
CA GLU A 94 -17.11 -11.08 -4.45
C GLU A 94 -15.61 -11.27 -4.70
N GLY A 95 -15.07 -12.38 -4.18
CA GLY A 95 -13.65 -12.68 -4.30
C GLY A 95 -12.75 -12.00 -3.27
N PHE A 96 -13.31 -11.29 -2.28
CA PHE A 96 -12.55 -10.67 -1.19
C PHE A 96 -13.03 -11.17 0.17
N THR A 97 -12.09 -11.47 1.07
CA THR A 97 -12.34 -11.84 2.46
C THR A 97 -11.56 -10.89 3.37
N GLY A 98 -12.27 -10.00 4.06
CA GLY A 98 -11.66 -9.11 5.06
C GLY A 98 -11.46 -9.81 6.40
N HIS A 99 -10.31 -9.57 7.04
CA HIS A 99 -9.93 -10.13 8.34
C HIS A 99 -9.80 -9.07 9.45
N VAL A 100 -10.03 -7.80 9.10
CA VAL A 100 -9.92 -6.64 9.98
C VAL A 100 -11.07 -5.68 9.73
N GLN A 101 -11.34 -4.82 10.70
CA GLN A 101 -12.31 -3.73 10.61
C GLN A 101 -11.64 -2.39 10.96
N THR A 102 -12.32 -1.29 10.61
CA THR A 102 -11.90 0.06 10.99
C THR A 102 -11.73 0.17 12.50
N GLY A 103 -10.59 0.72 12.94
CA GLY A 103 -10.23 0.89 14.34
C GLY A 103 -9.39 -0.26 14.93
N ASP A 104 -9.24 -1.38 14.24
CA ASP A 104 -8.39 -2.47 14.72
C ASP A 104 -6.90 -2.06 14.74
N THR A 105 -6.18 -2.48 15.79
CA THR A 105 -4.72 -2.45 15.80
C THR A 105 -4.17 -3.71 15.12
N VAL A 106 -3.15 -3.55 14.28
CA VAL A 106 -2.52 -4.65 13.53
C VAL A 106 -1.01 -4.67 13.74
N LYS A 107 -0.44 -5.86 13.57
CA LYS A 107 1.01 -6.07 13.58
C LYS A 107 1.55 -6.31 12.19
N ALA A 108 2.79 -5.90 11.93
CA ALA A 108 3.48 -6.19 10.68
C ALA A 108 3.39 -7.69 10.36
N GLY A 109 3.02 -8.01 9.13
CA GLY A 109 2.81 -9.38 8.66
C GLY A 109 1.40 -9.95 8.90
N GLN A 110 0.55 -9.28 9.69
CA GLN A 110 -0.83 -9.72 9.92
C GLN A 110 -1.63 -9.70 8.63
N THR A 111 -2.41 -10.75 8.38
CA THR A 111 -3.30 -10.81 7.20
C THR A 111 -4.45 -9.83 7.35
N LEU A 112 -4.67 -9.01 6.34
CA LEU A 112 -5.71 -7.98 6.31
C LEU A 112 -6.87 -8.39 5.41
N ILE A 113 -6.55 -8.79 4.18
CA ILE A 113 -7.51 -9.18 3.15
C ILE A 113 -6.94 -10.38 2.39
N GLU A 114 -7.72 -11.44 2.24
CA GLU A 114 -7.49 -12.48 1.24
C GLU A 114 -8.35 -12.20 0.01
N PHE A 115 -7.83 -12.48 -1.18
CA PHE A 115 -8.52 -12.21 -2.44
C PHE A 115 -8.25 -13.26 -3.51
N ASP A 116 -9.20 -13.46 -4.40
CA ASP A 116 -9.13 -14.45 -5.47
C ASP A 116 -8.70 -13.77 -6.78
N ILE A 117 -7.42 -13.94 -7.11
CA ILE A 117 -6.79 -13.38 -8.31
C ILE A 117 -7.51 -13.83 -9.59
N ASP A 118 -7.90 -15.10 -9.66
CA ASP A 118 -8.52 -15.66 -10.85
C ASP A 118 -9.94 -15.16 -11.03
N LYS A 119 -10.69 -14.96 -9.93
CA LYS A 119 -12.01 -14.30 -9.98
C LYS A 119 -11.92 -12.85 -10.44
N ILE A 120 -10.95 -12.07 -9.94
CA ILE A 120 -10.76 -10.68 -10.38
C ILE A 120 -10.49 -10.63 -11.89
N LYS A 121 -9.62 -11.51 -12.39
CA LYS A 121 -9.33 -11.62 -13.83
C LYS A 121 -10.55 -12.08 -14.63
N ALA A 122 -11.29 -13.07 -14.13
CA ALA A 122 -12.49 -13.59 -14.79
C ALA A 122 -13.61 -12.54 -14.87
N ALA A 123 -13.67 -11.62 -13.91
CA ALA A 123 -14.57 -10.45 -13.93
C ALA A 123 -14.10 -9.33 -14.88
N GLY A 124 -12.91 -9.47 -15.51
CA GLY A 124 -12.38 -8.52 -16.48
C GLY A 124 -11.61 -7.34 -15.88
N TYR A 125 -11.22 -7.43 -14.60
CA TYR A 125 -10.52 -6.35 -13.91
C TYR A 125 -9.00 -6.60 -13.81
N PRO A 126 -8.15 -5.57 -13.94
CA PRO A 126 -6.74 -5.65 -13.61
C PRO A 126 -6.53 -5.98 -12.13
N VAL A 127 -5.58 -6.86 -11.81
CA VAL A 127 -5.23 -7.24 -10.42
C VAL A 127 -4.11 -6.37 -9.86
N ILE A 128 -3.44 -5.59 -10.71
CA ILE A 128 -2.42 -4.62 -10.29
C ILE A 128 -2.97 -3.77 -9.15
N THR A 129 -2.23 -3.76 -8.04
CA THR A 129 -2.67 -3.24 -6.75
C THR A 129 -1.83 -2.03 -6.37
N PRO A 130 -2.37 -0.81 -6.46
CA PRO A 130 -1.74 0.37 -5.89
C PRO A 130 -1.47 0.22 -4.39
N VAL A 131 -0.23 0.54 -3.99
CA VAL A 131 0.23 0.62 -2.60
C VAL A 131 0.89 2.00 -2.44
N ILE A 132 0.13 2.95 -1.90
CA ILE A 132 0.48 4.38 -1.94
C ILE A 132 0.34 5.04 -0.58
N ILE A 133 1.14 6.07 -0.33
CA ILE A 133 0.94 6.99 0.79
C ILE A 133 -0.10 8.02 0.36
N ALA A 134 -1.26 8.01 1.02
CA ALA A 134 -2.41 8.83 0.66
C ALA A 134 -2.34 10.27 1.22
N ASN A 135 -1.52 10.50 2.25
CA ASN A 135 -1.36 11.80 2.91
C ASN A 135 0.08 12.33 2.80
N GLY A 136 0.47 12.71 1.58
CA GLY A 136 1.85 13.09 1.23
C GLY A 136 2.47 14.25 2.03
N GLU A 137 1.69 15.12 2.67
CA GLU A 137 2.20 16.21 3.51
C GLU A 137 3.01 15.72 4.72
N THR A 138 2.82 14.46 5.12
CA THR A 138 3.56 13.82 6.22
C THR A 138 4.96 13.32 5.81
N VAL A 139 5.29 13.39 4.52
CA VAL A 139 6.52 12.85 3.92
C VAL A 139 7.27 13.94 3.17
N ALA A 140 8.52 14.22 3.55
CA ALA A 140 9.38 15.18 2.87
C ALA A 140 10.03 14.63 1.59
N GLU A 141 10.46 13.36 1.62
CA GLU A 141 11.11 12.69 0.50
C GLU A 141 10.65 11.23 0.44
N MET A 142 10.51 10.67 -0.76
CA MET A 142 10.11 9.29 -0.94
C MET A 142 10.94 8.62 -2.04
N GLU A 143 11.48 7.45 -1.72
CA GLU A 143 12.17 6.56 -2.65
C GLU A 143 11.31 5.30 -2.87
N THR A 144 11.11 4.92 -4.13
CA THR A 144 10.35 3.73 -4.53
C THR A 144 11.26 2.68 -5.15
N MET A 145 11.00 1.42 -4.84
CA MET A 145 11.79 0.26 -5.30
C MET A 145 10.89 -0.70 -6.07
N PHE A 146 11.43 -1.28 -7.14
CA PHE A 146 10.70 -2.11 -8.10
C PHE A 146 11.39 -3.47 -8.31
N GLY A 147 10.67 -4.44 -8.89
CA GLY A 147 11.16 -5.80 -9.13
C GLY A 147 10.37 -6.85 -8.36
N ASP A 148 10.93 -8.05 -8.22
CA ASP A 148 10.28 -9.13 -7.48
C ASP A 148 10.26 -8.82 -5.98
N VAL A 149 9.09 -9.00 -5.35
CA VAL A 149 8.85 -8.68 -3.95
C VAL A 149 8.16 -9.81 -3.22
N LYS A 150 8.52 -10.01 -1.96
CA LYS A 150 7.86 -10.92 -1.04
C LYS A 150 7.16 -10.14 0.06
N ALA A 151 5.90 -10.51 0.32
CA ALA A 151 5.07 -9.83 1.31
C ALA A 151 5.73 -9.90 2.70
N GLY A 152 5.85 -8.74 3.37
CA GLY A 152 6.41 -8.62 4.72
C GLY A 152 7.94 -8.59 4.77
N ASP A 153 8.63 -8.82 3.65
CA ASP A 153 10.09 -8.96 3.63
C ASP A 153 10.77 -7.87 2.77
N THR A 154 10.27 -7.62 1.56
CA THR A 154 10.95 -6.73 0.60
C THR A 154 10.50 -5.29 0.74
N THR A 155 11.41 -4.36 1.07
CA THR A 155 11.10 -2.91 1.11
C THR A 155 10.74 -2.38 -0.28
N VAL A 156 9.62 -1.67 -0.39
CA VAL A 156 9.14 -1.06 -1.67
C VAL A 156 9.03 0.46 -1.61
N ILE A 157 8.89 1.03 -0.41
CA ILE A 157 8.90 2.48 -0.19
C ILE A 157 9.82 2.80 0.99
N ARG A 158 10.67 3.81 0.82
CA ARG A 158 11.38 4.47 1.91
C ARG A 158 10.91 5.92 1.97
N ALA A 159 10.28 6.32 3.06
CA ALA A 159 9.73 7.66 3.25
C ALA A 159 10.52 8.41 4.34
N VAL A 160 11.02 9.60 4.02
CA VAL A 160 11.59 10.54 5.00
C VAL A 160 10.45 11.39 5.55
N LEU A 161 10.21 11.31 6.85
CA LEU A 161 9.11 12.01 7.50
C LEU A 161 9.37 13.54 7.52
N ALA A 162 8.30 14.32 7.40
CA ALA A 162 8.35 15.78 7.25
C ALA A 162 8.96 16.50 8.47
#